data_AF-A0A7J8P168-F1
#
_entry.id   AF-A0A7J8P168-F1
#
_cell.length_a   1.000
_cell.length_b   1.000
_cell.length_c   1.000
_cell.angle_alpha   90.00
_cell.angle_beta   90.00
_cell.angle_gamma   90.00
#
_symmetry.space_group_name_H-M   'P 1'
#
loop_
_entity.id
_entity.type
_entity.pdbx_description
1 polymer ?
#
loop_
_entity_poly.entity_id
_entity_poly.type
_entity_poly.pdbx_seq_one_letter_code
_entity_poly.pdbx_strand_id
1 'polypeptide(L)' 'MAILYAVVARGTVVLAEFSAVTGNTGAVARRILEKLPQEADSRLCLSQDRYIFHILRSDGLTFLCMANDTFG' A
#
# COMPACT_ATOMS: atom_id res chain seq x y z
N MET A 1 10.56 -12.88 -5.07
CA MET A 1 10.47 -11.41 -5.20
C MET A 1 9.85 -10.87 -3.94
N ALA A 2 10.52 -9.94 -3.27
CA ALA A 2 10.11 -9.42 -1.96
C ALA A 2 8.88 -8.51 -2.04
N ILE A 3 8.94 -7.50 -2.92
CA ILE A 3 7.87 -6.51 -3.10
C ILE A 3 7.31 -6.66 -4.51
N LEU A 4 6.00 -6.81 -4.61
CA LEU A 4 5.27 -7.09 -5.85
C LEU A 4 4.55 -5.85 -6.39
N TYR A 5 4.18 -4.93 -5.52
CA TYR A 5 3.53 -3.66 -5.87
C TYR A 5 3.96 -2.57 -4.89
N ALA A 6 4.09 -1.34 -5.38
CA ALA A 6 4.35 -0.17 -4.56
C ALA A 6 3.59 1.05 -5.09
N VAL A 7 3.12 1.90 -4.19
CA VAL A 7 2.45 3.16 -4.52
C VAL A 7 2.79 4.25 -3.53
N VAL A 8 2.94 5.46 -4.04
CA VAL A 8 3.01 6.70 -3.27
C VAL A 8 1.77 7.52 -3.59
N ALA A 9 1.06 7.92 -2.54
CA ALA A 9 -0.18 8.67 -2.65
C ALA A 9 -0.24 9.82 -1.64
N ARG A 10 -1.08 10.82 -1.92
CA ARG A 10 -1.45 11.88 -0.99
C ARG A 10 -2.96 11.79 -0.76
N GLY A 11 -3.36 11.28 0.40
CA GLY A 11 -4.77 10.90 0.63
C GLY A 11 -5.18 9.80 -0.36
N THR A 12 -6.20 10.05 -1.17
CA THR A 12 -6.67 9.13 -2.22
C THR A 12 -6.02 9.37 -3.59
N VAL A 13 -5.20 10.42 -3.74
CA VAL A 13 -4.56 10.78 -5.01
C VAL A 13 -3.25 10.01 -5.15
N VAL A 14 -3.20 9.09 -6.12
CA VAL A 14 -1.97 8.36 -6.46
C VAL A 14 -1.01 9.28 -7.21
N LEU A 15 0.23 9.40 -6.72
CA LEU A 15 1.29 10.17 -7.34
C LEU A 15 2.15 9.29 -8.27
N ALA A 16 2.46 8.09 -7.82
CA ALA A 16 3.19 7.09 -8.60
C ALA A 16 2.84 5.69 -8.10
N GLU A 17 2.65 4.74 -9.01
CA GLU A 17 2.47 3.33 -8.69
C GLU A 17 3.29 2.44 -9.63
N PHE A 18 3.72 1.28 -9.14
CA PHE A 18 4.38 0.26 -9.92
C PHE A 18 3.90 -1.12 -9.50
N SER A 19 3.66 -1.99 -10.48
CA SER A 19 3.30 -3.38 -10.26
C SER A 19 4.23 -4.30 -11.04
N ALA A 20 4.88 -5.22 -10.33
CA ALA A 20 5.68 -6.29 -10.92
C ALA A 20 4.83 -7.53 -11.30
N VAL A 21 3.54 -7.51 -10.98
CA VAL A 21 2.59 -8.59 -11.25
C VAL A 21 1.35 -8.02 -11.95
N THR A 22 0.73 -8.83 -12.80
CA THR A 22 -0.59 -8.54 -13.37
C THR A 22 -1.68 -8.90 -12.37
N GLY A 23 -2.65 -8.00 -12.17
CA GLY A 23 -3.73 -8.21 -11.21
C GLY A 23 -4.49 -6.93 -10.88
N ASN A 24 -5.32 -7.01 -9.85
CA ASN A 24 -6.15 -5.89 -9.36
C ASN A 24 -5.50 -5.12 -8.21
N THR A 25 -4.20 -5.28 -7.97
CA THR A 25 -3.51 -4.71 -6.81
C THR A 25 -3.66 -3.19 -6.72
N GLY A 26 -3.62 -2.47 -7.85
CA GLY A 26 -3.85 -1.02 -7.85
C GLY A 26 -5.27 -0.64 -7.38
N ALA A 27 -6.29 -1.42 -7.72
CA ALA A 27 -7.65 -1.20 -7.24
C ALA A 27 -7.77 -1.48 -5.73
N VAL A 28 -7.11 -2.53 -5.24
CA VAL A 28 -7.04 -2.85 -3.81
C VAL A 28 -6.33 -1.73 -3.04
N ALA A 29 -5.20 -1.25 -3.56
CA ALA A 29 -4.45 -0.15 -2.95
C ALA A 29 -5.29 1.13 -2.84
N ARG A 30 -6.04 1.51 -3.86
CA ARG A 30 -6.96 2.68 -3.80
C ARG A 30 -8.02 2.51 -2.71
N ARG A 31 -8.60 1.31 -2.57
CA ARG A 31 -9.58 1.03 -1.52
C ARG A 31 -8.98 1.06 -0.10
N ILE A 32 -7.70 0.73 0.03
CA ILE A 32 -6.95 0.90 1.28
C ILE A 32 -6.76 2.40 1.57
N LEU A 33 -6.36 3.19 0.57
CA LEU A 33 -6.19 4.65 0.69
C LEU A 33 -7.48 5.36 1.12
N GLU A 34 -8.64 4.92 0.62
CA GLU A 34 -9.95 5.47 1.03
C GLU A 34 -10.29 5.22 2.51
N LYS A 35 -9.76 4.13 3.09
CA LYS A 35 -10.04 3.73 4.48
C LYS A 35 -9.02 4.27 5.49
N LEU A 36 -7.90 4.81 5.02
CA LEU A 36 -6.82 5.29 5.89
C LEU A 36 -7.20 6.66 6.51
N PRO A 37 -7.06 6.83 7.84
CA PRO A 37 -7.30 8.11 8.49
C PRO A 37 -6.31 9.17 8.00
N GLN A 38 -6.82 10.38 7.73
CA GLN A 38 -6.05 11.46 7.11
C GLN A 38 -5.31 12.38 8.09
N GLU A 39 -5.36 12.15 9.39
CA GLU A 39 -4.91 13.16 10.36
C GLU A 39 -3.53 12.88 10.99
N ALA A 40 -3.10 11.62 11.09
CA ALA A 40 -1.84 11.29 11.78
C ALA A 40 -0.88 10.45 10.93
N ASP A 41 0.41 10.62 11.21
CA ASP A 41 1.44 9.68 10.79
C ASP A 41 1.19 8.32 11.44
N SER A 42 1.39 7.27 10.67
CA SER A 42 1.06 5.92 11.11
C SER A 42 1.81 4.89 10.32
N ARG A 43 2.04 3.74 10.96
CA ARG A 43 2.57 2.54 10.32
C ARG A 43 1.59 1.41 10.56
N LEU A 44 1.13 0.79 9.49
CA LEU A 44 0.14 -0.27 9.53
C LEU A 44 0.58 -1.42 8.62
N CYS A 45 0.27 -2.65 9.03
CA CYS A 45 0.39 -3.82 8.18
C CYS A 45 -1.00 -4.47 8.05
N LEU A 46 -1.48 -4.65 6.83
CA LEU A 46 -2.71 -5.38 6.55
C LEU A 46 -2.34 -6.72 5.91
N SER A 47 -2.71 -7.81 6.56
CA SER A 47 -2.62 -9.14 5.96
C SER A 47 -3.94 -9.49 5.27
N GLN A 48 -3.87 -9.93 4.02
CA GLN A 48 -5.00 -10.47 3.25
C GLN A 48 -4.50 -11.70 2.48
N ASP A 49 -5.04 -12.87 2.85
CA ASP A 49 -4.63 -14.17 2.30
C ASP A 49 -3.11 -14.38 2.36
N ARG A 50 -2.46 -14.45 1.18
CA ARG A 50 -1.01 -14.69 1.01
C ARG A 50 -0.20 -13.42 0.78
N TYR A 51 -0.81 -12.25 1.01
CA TYR A 51 -0.19 -10.96 0.78
C TYR A 51 -0.24 -10.08 2.03
N ILE A 52 0.85 -9.34 2.23
CA ILE A 52 0.98 -8.36 3.29
C ILE A 52 1.10 -6.99 2.63
N PHE A 53 0.25 -6.05 3.04
CA PHE A 53 0.32 -4.66 2.65
C PHE A 53 0.96 -3.87 3.78
N HIS A 54 2.17 -3.36 3.54
CA HIS A 54 2.83 -2.44 4.46
C HIS A 54 2.48 -1.01 4.07
N ILE A 55 2.04 -0.24 5.06
CA ILE A 55 1.62 1.14 4.88
C ILE A 55 2.42 1.99 5.86
N LEU A 56 3.08 3.03 5.33
CA LEU A 56 3.71 4.08 6.09
C LEU A 56 3.09 5.41 5.67
N ARG A 57 2.66 6.19 6.64
CA ARG A 57 2.18 7.55 6.44
C ARG A 57 3.13 8.51 7.16
N SER A 58 3.66 9.47 6.41
CA SER A 58 4.59 10.49 6.88
C SER A 58 4.34 11.76 6.10
N ASP A 59 4.24 12.90 6.78
CA ASP A 59 4.21 14.24 6.15
C ASP A 59 3.08 14.41 5.12
N GLY A 60 1.93 13.77 5.37
CA GLY A 60 0.77 13.80 4.47
C GLY A 60 0.91 12.91 3.23
N LEU A 61 2.02 12.21 3.06
CA LEU A 61 2.23 11.17 2.06
C LEU A 61 1.97 9.79 2.64
N THR A 62 1.48 8.90 1.79
CA THR A 62 1.24 7.49 2.09
C THR A 62 2.07 6.64 1.14
N PHE A 63 2.95 5.84 1.73
CA PHE A 63 3.77 4.84 1.07
C PHE A 63 3.14 3.48 1.35
N LEU A 64 2.72 2.78 0.32
CA LEU A 64 2.11 1.46 0.45
C LEU A 64 2.84 0.47 -0.45
N CYS A 65 3.23 -0.68 0.08
CA CYS A 65 3.74 -1.78 -0.73
C CYS A 65 3.03 -3.10 -0.41
N MET A 66 2.92 -3.96 -1.42
CA MET A 66 2.42 -5.33 -1.30
C MET A 66 3.60 -6.29 -1.40
N ALA A 67 3.75 -7.14 -0.39
CA ALA A 67 4.71 -8.24 -0.35
C ALA A 67 3.96 -9.57 -0.21
N ASN A 68 4.65 -10.68 -0.49
CA ASN A 68 4.12 -12.00 -0.16
C ASN A 68 4.22 -12.26 1.36
N ASP A 69 3.40 -13.17 1.87
CA ASP A 69 3.38 -13.62 3.27
C ASP A 69 4.68 -14.28 3.76
N THR A 70 5.54 -14.68 2.83
CA THR A 70 6.89 -15.21 3.09
C THR A 70 7.95 -14.11 3.21
N PHE A 71 7.59 -12.85 3.02
CA PHE A 71 8.46 -11.70 3.26
C PHE A 71 8.34 -11.25 4.72
N GLY A 72 9.37 -11.58 5.52
CA GLY A 72 9.48 -11.27 6.95
C GLY A 72 10.80 -10.59 7.28
#